data_AF-T1CQQ6-F1
#
_entry.id   AF-T1CQQ6-F1
#
_cell.length_a   1.000
_cell.length_b   1.000
_cell.length_c   1.000
_cell.angle_alpha   90.00
_cell.angle_beta   90.00
_cell.angle_gamma   90.00
#
_symmetry.space_group_name_H-M   'P 1'
#
loop_
_entity.id
_entity.type
_entity.pdbx_description
1 polymer ?
#
loop_
_entity_poly.entity_id
_entity_poly.type
_entity_poly.pdbx_seq_one_letter_code
_entity_poly.pdbx_strand_id
1 'polypeptide(L)' 'MYFSYGENCKKIKTDSKIESDVNLHILTQGYNLGESLAITLESDDGRIINASGIVNKNGEIAIYNVFTKNKE' A
#
# COMPACT_ATOMS: atom_id res chain seq x y z
N MET A 1 2.28 0.92 -9.26
CA MET A 1 2.43 0.64 -7.81
C MET A 1 3.73 1.25 -7.32
N TYR A 2 3.78 1.78 -6.10
CA TYR A 2 5.03 2.22 -5.47
C TYR A 2 4.92 2.16 -3.94
N PHE A 3 6.06 2.26 -3.26
CA PHE A 3 6.13 2.32 -1.80
C PHE A 3 6.45 3.72 -1.30
N SER A 4 5.92 4.05 -0.13
CA SER A 4 6.24 5.26 0.63
C SER A 4 6.46 4.90 2.10
N TYR A 5 6.92 5.83 2.91
CA TYR A 5 7.09 5.60 4.34
C TYR A 5 6.66 6.78 5.20
N GLY A 6 6.31 6.47 6.45
CA GLY A 6 5.85 7.42 7.46
C GLY A 6 4.48 8.03 7.15
N GLU A 7 3.96 8.81 8.09
CA GLU A 7 2.63 9.43 8.00
C GLU A 7 2.48 10.36 6.78
N ASN A 8 3.57 11.04 6.41
CA ASN A 8 3.61 11.96 5.27
C ASN A 8 3.72 11.27 3.91
N CYS A 9 3.67 9.93 3.85
CA CYS A 9 3.78 9.14 2.62
C CYS A 9 4.98 9.55 1.76
N LYS A 10 6.16 9.70 2.39
CA LYS A 10 7.35 10.09 1.64
C LYS A 10 7.74 8.96 0.69
N LYS A 11 7.71 9.22 -0.61
CA LYS A 11 7.99 8.22 -1.65
C LYS A 11 9.39 7.63 -1.48
N ILE A 12 9.48 6.30 -1.46
CA ILE A 12 10.76 5.59 -1.42
C ILE A 12 11.43 5.71 -2.79
N LYS A 13 12.70 6.12 -2.80
CA LYS A 13 13.57 6.11 -3.99
C LYS A 13 14.48 4.88 -3.93
N THR A 14 15.00 4.44 -5.09
CA THR A 14 15.86 3.25 -5.21
C THR A 14 16.95 3.23 -4.12
N ASP A 15 17.14 2.05 -3.52
CA ASP A 15 18.15 1.72 -2.50
C ASP A 15 17.96 2.30 -1.08
N SER A 16 16.73 2.34 -0.58
CA SER A 16 16.45 2.70 0.83
C SER A 16 16.21 1.47 1.70
N LYS A 17 16.93 1.36 2.83
CA LYS A 17 16.60 0.41 3.92
C LYS A 17 15.58 1.06 4.84
N ILE A 18 14.32 0.66 4.74
CA ILE A 18 13.24 1.11 5.60
C ILE A 18 12.58 -0.11 6.22
N GLU A 19 12.69 -0.24 7.53
CA GLU A 19 12.26 -1.44 8.27
C GLU A 19 10.87 -1.30 8.92
N SER A 20 10.29 -0.10 8.95
CA SER A 20 8.98 0.18 9.55
C SER A 20 8.19 1.24 8.77
N ASP A 21 6.88 1.29 9.00
CA ASP A 21 5.98 2.35 8.53
C ASP A 21 5.92 2.48 6.99
N VAL A 22 6.05 1.35 6.30
CA VAL A 22 5.98 1.29 4.84
C VAL A 22 4.53 1.23 4.40
N ASN A 23 4.16 2.10 3.47
CA ASN A 23 2.84 2.16 2.86
C ASN A 23 2.93 1.74 1.39
N LEU A 24 1.94 1.00 0.92
CA LEU A 24 1.79 0.58 -0.47
C LEU A 24 0.79 1.48 -1.19
N HIS A 25 1.18 1.98 -2.36
CA HIS A 25 0.34 2.80 -3.22
C HIS A 25 0.03 2.08 -4.53
N ILE A 26 -1.26 1.92 -4.83
CA ILE A 26 -1.77 1.24 -6.01
C ILE A 26 -2.46 2.27 -6.89
N LEU A 27 -1.91 2.45 -8.10
CA LEU A 27 -2.53 3.25 -9.14
C LEU A 27 -3.65 2.42 -9.76
N THR A 28 -4.87 2.94 -9.75
CA THR A 28 -6.05 2.28 -10.30
C THR A 28 -6.39 2.88 -11.67
N GLN A 29 -6.87 2.04 -12.59
CA GLN A 29 -7.33 2.49 -13.90
C GLN A 29 -8.76 2.02 -14.10
N GLY A 30 -9.64 2.93 -14.53
CA GLY A 30 -11.06 2.65 -14.72
C GLY A 30 -11.92 2.73 -13.47
N TYR A 31 -11.37 3.21 -12.35
CA TYR A 31 -12.12 3.44 -11.11
C TYR A 31 -12.27 4.94 -10.82
N ASN A 32 -13.40 5.30 -10.20
CA ASN A 32 -13.80 6.64 -9.85
C ASN A 32 -13.40 7.01 -8.42
N LEU A 33 -13.24 8.31 -8.18
CA LEU A 33 -13.08 8.87 -6.83
C LEU A 33 -14.18 8.36 -5.89
N GLY A 34 -13.78 7.84 -4.73
CA GLY A 34 -14.70 7.35 -3.71
C GLY A 34 -15.11 5.89 -3.87
N GLU A 35 -14.74 5.22 -4.97
CA GLU A 35 -14.99 3.79 -5.11
C GLU A 35 -14.14 2.97 -4.14
N SER A 36 -14.77 1.96 -3.54
CA SER A 36 -14.12 1.03 -2.63
C SER A 36 -13.67 -0.21 -3.39
N LEU A 37 -12.46 -0.65 -3.11
CA LEU A 37 -11.81 -1.78 -3.75
C LEU A 37 -11.32 -2.75 -2.69
N ALA A 38 -11.65 -4.03 -2.86
CA ALA A 38 -11.01 -5.12 -2.15
C ALA A 38 -9.74 -5.55 -2.91
N ILE A 39 -8.66 -5.74 -2.17
CA ILE A 39 -7.32 -6.00 -2.71
C ILE A 39 -6.77 -7.23 -1.98
N THR A 40 -6.32 -8.22 -2.75
CA THR A 40 -5.60 -9.38 -2.24
C THR A 40 -4.17 -9.31 -2.75
N LEU A 41 -3.21 -9.29 -1.83
CA LEU A 41 -1.79 -9.35 -2.12
C LEU A 41 -1.28 -10.74 -1.72
N GLU A 42 -0.61 -11.41 -2.64
CA GLU A 42 0.05 -12.69 -2.39
C GLU A 42 1.56 -12.48 -2.51
N SER A 43 2.31 -12.96 -1.53
CA SER A 43 3.77 -12.99 -1.57
C SER A 43 4.29 -14.31 -2.13
N ASP A 44 5.52 -14.29 -2.63
CA ASP A 44 6.17 -15.48 -3.20
C ASP A 44 6.33 -16.63 -2.19
N ASP A 45 6.27 -16.37 -0.89
CA ASP A 45 6.25 -17.38 0.17
C ASP A 45 4.83 -17.81 0.60
N GLY A 46 3.82 -17.45 -0.17
CA GLY A 46 2.44 -17.88 -0.02
C GLY A 46 1.64 -17.16 1.06
N ARG A 47 2.14 -16.05 1.62
CA ARG A 47 1.34 -15.23 2.55
C ARG A 47 0.33 -14.41 1.76
N ILE A 48 -0.89 -14.37 2.29
CA ILE A 48 -1.98 -13.58 1.73
C ILE A 48 -2.29 -12.42 2.67
N ILE A 49 -2.31 -11.21 2.12
CA ILE A 49 -2.75 -9.99 2.80
C ILE A 49 -4.02 -9.50 2.08
N ASN A 50 -5.13 -9.49 2.81
CA ASN A 50 -6.36 -8.89 2.32
C ASN A 50 -6.48 -7.46 2.86
N ALA A 51 -6.69 -6.52 1.96
CA ALA A 51 -6.85 -5.11 2.26
C ALA A 51 -8.07 -4.55 1.52
N SER A 52 -8.51 -3.38 1.94
CA SER A 52 -9.49 -2.59 1.21
C SER A 52 -9.08 -1.13 1.23
N GLY A 53 -9.42 -0.39 0.18
CA GLY A 53 -9.13 1.03 0.12
C GLY A 53 -10.11 1.79 -0.76
N ILE A 54 -10.13 3.10 -0.57
CA ILE A 54 -10.97 4.03 -1.31
C ILE A 54 -10.10 4.78 -2.31
N VAL A 55 -10.54 4.82 -3.57
CA VAL A 55 -9.85 5.55 -4.63
C VAL A 55 -9.87 7.04 -4.33
N ASN A 56 -8.68 7.63 -4.21
CA ASN A 56 -8.49 9.04 -3.95
C ASN A 56 -8.60 9.87 -5.25
N LYS A 57 -8.49 11.20 -5.13
CA LYS A 57 -8.62 12.15 -6.26
C LYS A 57 -7.55 11.98 -7.36
N ASN A 58 -6.46 11.28 -7.06
CA ASN A 58 -5.38 10.98 -7.99
C ASN A 58 -5.55 9.61 -8.66
N GLY A 59 -6.68 8.92 -8.44
CA GLY A 59 -6.92 7.58 -8.97
C GLY A 59 -6.12 6.50 -8.24
N GLU A 60 -5.80 6.71 -6.96
CA GLU A 60 -4.90 5.86 -6.20
C GLU A 60 -5.51 5.36 -4.89
N ILE A 61 -5.07 4.18 -4.46
CA ILE A 61 -5.32 3.64 -3.13
C ILE A 61 -4.00 3.57 -2.35
N ALA A 62 -4.03 4.05 -1.10
CA ALA A 62 -2.93 3.92 -0.16
C ALA A 62 -3.30 2.91 0.94
N ILE A 63 -2.48 1.87 1.11
CA ILE A 63 -2.56 0.90 2.20
C ILE A 63 -1.39 1.19 3.14
N TYR A 64 -1.69 1.51 4.39
CA TYR A 64 -0.67 1.92 5.37
C TYR A 64 -0.10 0.72 6.13
N ASN A 65 1.18 0.82 6.50
CA ASN A 65 1.86 -0.15 7.36
C ASN A 65 1.76 -1.61 6.86
N VAL A 66 2.03 -1.84 5.57
CA VAL A 66 1.87 -3.16 4.92
C VAL A 66 2.86 -4.22 5.41
N PHE A 67 3.90 -3.82 6.13
CA PHE A 67 4.88 -4.70 6.75
C PHE A 67 4.91 -4.46 8.27
N THR A 68 3.84 -4.79 8.98
CA THR A 68 3.89 -4.83 10.44
C THR A 68 4.59 -6.12 10.89
N LYS A 69 5.67 -5.99 11.66
CA LYS A 69 6.13 -7.11 12.50
C LYS A 69 4.96 -7.48 13.41
N ASN A 70 4.63 -8.77 13.49
CA ASN A 70 3.76 -9.26 14.55
C ASN A 70 4.26 -8.65 15.86
N LYS A 71 3.38 -7.97 16.61
CA LYS A 71 3.68 -7.62 17.99
C LYS A 71 3.76 -8.95 18.74
N GLU A 72 4.98 -9.39 19.03
CA GLU A 72 5.24 -10.47 20.00
C GLU A 72 4.67 -10.09 21.38
#